data_AF-A0A3D0VCI7-F1
#
_entry.id   AF-A0A3D0VCI7-F1
#
_cell.length_a   1.000
_cell.length_b   1.000
_cell.length_c   1.000
_cell.angle_alpha   90.00
_cell.angle_beta   90.00
_cell.angle_gamma   90.00
#
_symmetry.space_group_name_H-M   'P 1'
#
loop_
_entity.id
_entity.type
_entity.pdbx_description
1 polymer ?
#
loop_
_entity_poly.entity_id
_entity_poly.type
_entity_poly.pdbx_seq_one_letter_code
_entity_poly.pdbx_strand_id
1 'polypeptide(L)'
;ERAPKVPEFASLLDPSTVQLHSSEYRNPGQLRDGPVLIVGLGNSGAEIGIEVCRTHPTLVAGKPAGELPVKHGRTAARFVLPL
;
A
#
# COMPACT_ATOMS: atom_id res chain seq x y z
N GLU A 1 0.54 -19.15 -0.57
CA GLU A 1 -0.01 -17.78 -0.52
C GLU A 1 -0.25 -17.38 0.93
N ARG A 2 -0.08 -16.12 1.28
CA ARG A 2 -0.38 -15.60 2.63
C ARG A 2 -1.78 -15.01 2.60
N ALA A 3 -2.66 -15.47 3.49
CA ALA A 3 -4.03 -14.95 3.56
C ALA A 3 -4.01 -13.42 3.80
N PRO A 4 -4.90 -12.65 3.14
CA PRO A 4 -5.09 -11.23 3.39
C PRO A 4 -5.24 -10.93 4.88
N LYS A 5 -4.56 -9.89 5.38
CA LYS A 5 -4.72 -9.45 6.77
C LYS A 5 -5.56 -8.18 6.79
N VAL A 6 -6.86 -8.36 7.04
CA VAL A 6 -7.81 -7.26 7.19
C VAL A 6 -7.96 -6.93 8.68
N PRO A 7 -7.85 -5.65 9.09
CA PRO A 7 -8.02 -5.26 10.49
C PRO A 7 -9.48 -5.38 10.93
N GLU A 8 -9.73 -5.72 12.20
CA GLU A 8 -11.07 -5.94 12.73
C GLU A 8 -12.00 -4.74 12.56
N PHE A 9 -11.48 -3.51 12.72
CA PHE A 9 -12.28 -2.30 12.56
C PHE A 9 -12.84 -2.10 11.14
N ALA A 10 -12.32 -2.80 10.13
CA ALA A 10 -12.80 -2.70 8.75
C ALA A 10 -14.29 -3.02 8.64
N SER A 11 -14.79 -3.96 9.46
CA SER A 11 -16.21 -4.32 9.51
C SER A 11 -17.08 -3.28 10.23
N LEU A 12 -16.47 -2.35 10.96
CA LEU A 12 -17.14 -1.29 11.71
C LEU A 12 -17.31 -0.01 10.88
N LEU A 13 -16.67 0.07 9.71
CA LEU A 13 -16.81 1.21 8.80
C LEU A 13 -18.20 1.23 8.17
N ASP A 14 -18.63 2.42 7.76
CA ASP A 14 -19.89 2.59 7.04
C ASP A 14 -19.93 1.67 5.82
N PRO A 15 -21.01 0.89 5.60
CA PRO A 15 -21.12 -0.07 4.49
C PRO A 15 -20.99 0.56 3.10
N SER A 16 -21.21 1.87 2.97
CA SER A 16 -20.98 2.59 1.73
C SER A 16 -19.49 2.79 1.43
N THR A 17 -18.58 2.59 2.38
CA THR A 17 -17.13 2.68 2.15
C THR A 17 -16.66 1.49 1.32
N VAL A 18 -16.06 1.77 0.15
CA VAL A 18 -15.40 0.72 -0.64
C VAL A 18 -14.08 0.34 0.05
N GLN A 19 -13.93 -0.94 0.36
CA GLN A 19 -12.75 -1.49 1.01
C GLN A 19 -12.16 -2.58 0.12
N LEU A 20 -10.85 -2.51 -0.13
CA LEU A 20 -10.12 -3.47 -0.95
C LEU A 20 -8.84 -3.86 -0.21
N HIS A 21 -8.53 -5.16 -0.13
CA HIS A 21 -7.17 -5.58 0.22
C HIS A 21 -6.23 -5.35 -0.97
N SER A 22 -4.93 -5.18 -0.71
CA SER A 22 -3.94 -4.92 -1.78
C SER A 22 -3.87 -6.02 -2.85
N SER A 23 -4.29 -7.24 -2.53
CA SER A 23 -4.39 -8.35 -3.49
C SER A 23 -5.59 -8.25 -4.45
N GLU A 24 -6.59 -7.45 -4.10
CA GLU A 24 -7.82 -7.25 -4.88
C GLU A 24 -7.76 -5.97 -5.70
N TYR A 25 -6.91 -5.02 -5.30
CA TYR A 25 -6.64 -3.80 -6.06
C TYR A 25 -5.93 -4.11 -7.40
N ARG A 26 -6.44 -3.51 -8.47
CA ARG A 26 -5.93 -3.62 -9.84
C ARG A 26 -5.70 -2.27 -10.48
N ASN A 27 -6.56 -1.29 -10.24
CA ASN A 27 -6.41 0.07 -10.76
C ASN A 27 -7.30 1.09 -10.00
N PRO A 28 -7.04 2.40 -10.15
CA PRO A 28 -7.82 3.45 -9.48
C PRO A 28 -9.30 3.50 -9.87
N GLY A 29 -9.69 2.93 -11.02
CA GLY A 29 -11.08 2.88 -11.46
C GLY A 29 -11.98 1.99 -10.61
N GLN A 30 -11.43 1.20 -9.69
CA GLN A 30 -12.19 0.47 -8.68
C GLN A 30 -12.58 1.33 -7.46
N LEU A 31 -11.99 2.51 -7.33
CA LEU A 31 -12.23 3.42 -6.22
C LEU A 31 -13.41 4.33 -6.55
N ARG A 32 -14.09 4.81 -5.51
CA ARG A 32 -15.10 5.87 -5.65
C ARG A 32 -14.42 7.22 -5.59
N ASP A 33 -15.08 8.22 -6.18
CA ASP A 33 -14.67 9.61 -6.04
C ASP A 33 -14.58 9.99 -4.55
N GLY A 34 -13.50 10.69 -4.19
CA GLY A 34 -13.26 11.16 -2.83
C GLY A 34 -11.91 10.71 -2.26
N PRO A 35 -11.72 10.88 -0.94
CA PRO A 35 -10.46 10.57 -0.29
C PRO A 35 -10.25 9.06 -0.15
N VAL A 36 -8.99 8.63 -0.30
CA VAL A 36 -8.55 7.24 -0.13
C VAL A 36 -7.60 7.14 1.06
N LEU A 37 -7.84 6.18 1.94
CA LEU A 37 -6.95 5.84 3.04
C LEU A 37 -6.22 4.53 2.75
N ILE A 38 -4.90 4.59 2.64
CA ILE A 38 -4.04 3.41 2.56
C ILE A 38 -3.66 2.97 3.96
N VAL A 39 -4.05 1.75 4.34
CA VAL A 39 -3.73 1.15 5.64
C VAL A 39 -2.56 0.18 5.49
N GLY A 40 -1.43 0.52 6.11
CA GLY A 40 -0.18 -0.23 6.04
C GLY A 40 0.79 0.32 4.98
N LEU A 41 2.04 0.50 5.37
CA LEU A 41 3.10 1.09 4.54
C LEU A 41 4.23 0.08 4.25
N GLY A 42 3.84 -1.08 3.71
CA GLY A 42 4.76 -1.99 3.02
C GLY A 42 4.86 -1.65 1.53
N ASN A 43 5.65 -2.41 0.76
CA ASN A 43 5.90 -2.14 -0.67
C ASN A 43 4.60 -1.93 -1.47
N SER A 44 3.64 -2.86 -1.38
CA SER A 44 2.37 -2.73 -2.10
C SER A 44 1.57 -1.49 -1.67
N GLY A 45 1.56 -1.16 -0.37
CA GLY A 45 0.87 0.03 0.13
C GLY A 45 1.51 1.33 -0.38
N ALA A 46 2.84 1.38 -0.42
CA ALA A 46 3.58 2.52 -0.96
C ALA A 46 3.35 2.70 -2.46
N GLU A 47 3.45 1.61 -3.24
CA GLU A 47 3.22 1.64 -4.70
C GLU A 47 1.80 2.06 -5.05
N ILE A 48 0.78 1.47 -4.39
CA ILE A 48 -0.62 1.85 -4.57
C ILE A 48 -0.83 3.31 -4.17
N GLY A 49 -0.26 3.76 -3.04
CA GLY A 49 -0.37 5.15 -2.60
C GLY A 49 0.19 6.15 -3.62
N ILE A 50 1.33 5.84 -4.25
CA ILE A 50 1.95 6.67 -5.29
C ILE A 50 1.10 6.71 -6.58
N GLU A 51 0.43 5.61 -6.92
CA GLU A 51 -0.48 5.57 -8.07
C GLU A 51 -1.75 6.38 -7.79
N VAL A 52 -2.41 6.09 -6.67
CA VAL A 52 -3.74 6.63 -6.33
C VAL A 52 -3.69 8.12 -6.03
N CYS A 53 -2.59 8.66 -5.48
CA CYS A 53 -2.47 10.09 -5.19
C CYS A 53 -2.53 10.98 -6.44
N ARG A 54 -2.37 10.41 -7.64
CA ARG A 54 -2.48 11.12 -8.93
C ARG A 54 -3.93 11.45 -9.30
N THR A 55 -4.89 10.71 -8.75
CA THR A 55 -6.32 10.81 -9.10
C THR A 55 -7.21 11.11 -7.91
N HIS A 56 -6.78 10.78 -6.67
CA HIS A 56 -7.58 10.93 -5.47
C HIS A 56 -6.78 11.61 -4.34
N PRO A 57 -7.42 12.44 -3.49
CA PRO A 57 -6.84 12.85 -2.22
C PRO A 57 -6.48 11.61 -1.39
N THR A 58 -5.19 11.44 -1.08
CA THR A 58 -4.70 10.17 -0.51
C THR A 58 -4.05 10.40 0.86
N LEU A 59 -4.46 9.58 1.83
CA LEU A 59 -3.94 9.52 3.19
C LEU A 59 -3.28 8.17 3.42
N VAL A 60 -2.29 8.11 4.30
CA VAL A 60 -1.59 6.87 4.65
C VAL A 60 -1.59 6.70 6.17
N ALA A 61 -2.07 5.54 6.64
CA ALA A 61 -2.00 5.12 8.02
C ALA A 61 -1.07 3.91 8.15
N GLY A 62 0.16 4.13 8.63
CA GLY A 62 1.12 3.06 8.84
C GLY A 62 2.43 3.58 9.37
N LYS A 63 3.23 2.69 9.95
CA LYS A 63 4.62 2.98 10.28
C LYS A 63 5.45 2.79 9.00
N PRO A 64 6.21 3.80 8.54
CA PRO A 64 7.13 3.61 7.43
C PRO A 64 8.12 2.49 7.80
N ALA A 65 8.12 1.43 6.99
CA ALA A 65 9.21 0.47 7.03
C ALA A 65 10.48 1.17 6.53
N GLY A 66 11.65 0.78 7.04
CA GLY A 66 12.91 1.35 6.55
C GLY A 66 13.04 1.12 5.05
N GLU A 67 13.13 2.20 4.29
CA GLU A 67 13.43 2.12 2.87
C GLU A 67 14.91 1.77 2.70
N LEU A 68 15.21 0.75 1.91
CA LEU A 68 16.59 0.50 1.51
C LEU A 68 17.01 1.62 0.55
N PRO A 69 18.09 2.37 0.83
CA PRO A 69 18.54 3.49 -0.03
C PRO A 69 19.21 3.02 -1.33
N VAL A 70 18.87 1.82 -1.80
CA VAL A 70 19.44 1.21 -3.00
C VAL A 70 18.32 0.76 -3.95
N LYS A 71 18.46 1.14 -5.22
CA LYS A 71 17.62 0.61 -6.29
C LYS A 71 17.79 -0.91 -6.34
N HIS A 72 16.68 -1.65 -6.36
CA HIS A 72 16.71 -3.09 -6.54
C HIS A 72 17.46 -3.44 -7.84
N GLY A 73 18.63 -4.05 -7.70
CA GLY A 73 19.52 -4.36 -8.82
C GLY A 73 20.70 -5.22 -8.36
N ARG A 74 21.13 -6.16 -9.22
CA ARG A 74 22.18 -7.17 -8.94
C ARG A 74 23.49 -6.56 -8.42
N THR A 75 23.83 -5.36 -8.84
CA THR A 75 25.11 -4.72 -8.51
C THR A 75 25.11 -4.07 -7.13
N ALA A 76 23.99 -3.50 -6.68
CA ALA A 76 23.92 -2.74 -5.43
C ALA A 76 23.84 -3.63 -4.18
N ALA A 77 23.22 -4.81 -4.29
CA ALA A 77 23.11 -5.76 -3.18
C ALA A 77 24.48 -6.26 -2.67
N ARG A 78 25.49 -6.30 -3.55
CA ARG A 78 26.83 -6.83 -3.26
C ARG A 78 27.70 -5.92 -2.39
N PHE A 79 27.32 -4.64 -2.24
CA PHE A 79 28.05 -3.67 -1.43
C PHE A 79 27.40 -3.38 -0.07
N VAL A 80 26.16 -3.84 0.16
CA VAL A 80 25.35 -3.45 1.34
C VAL A 80 25.11 -4.61 2.32
N LEU A 81 25.11 -5.87 1.87
CA LEU A 81 25.12 -7.03 2.77
C LEU A 81 26.54 -7.60 2.87
N PRO A 82 27.18 -7.62 4.06
CA PRO A 82 28.41 -8.36 4.24
C PRO A 82 28.04 -9.85 4.21
N LEU A 83 28.60 -10.60 3.25
CA LEU A 83 28.76 -12.04 3.39
C LEU A 83 29.94 -12.30 4.33
#